data_AF-A0A2M9LLJ1-F1
#
_entry.id   AF-A0A2M9LLJ1-F1
#
_cell.length_a   1.000
_cell.length_b   1.000
_cell.length_c   1.000
_cell.angle_alpha   90.00
_cell.angle_beta   90.00
_cell.angle_gamma   90.00
#
_symmetry.space_group_name_H-M   'P 1'
#
loop_
_entity.id
_entity.type
_entity.pdbx_description
1 polymer ?
#
loop_
_entity_poly.entity_id
_entity_poly.type
_entity_poly.pdbx_seq_one_letter_code
_entity_poly.pdbx_strand_id
1 'polypeptide(L)'
;MPAEGVRLVSVWSWVFESEPDSGIGFGDLAQHIAADADPVLRLRPQKPSNPNAAQREALDRIDTGSTALPQRLPSGERTAGFYRGPLTASPARPLPDLPDDRVRLESADEALVYLETYGVYDTGYASAFTLGRALALADPEFRTHLLAWRKGARNAARRLVAHPDLAGRAVTTGTADLLTRDLARDAFDKLLTDGNGARLARALGEAGADVAAGRRHAPGARTSAPGAWTAASLHSALGRADVREVLRAATATELDPVTKWLDELVTLHRVPFEHLVPDPRMLPRESIRFFHIDPGWIQAAIDGALSIGVGHTLDFDLNLLARGVRQAPQCGVLLHSDLVEGWPETIYTALRSGAAVEPVRSAHYGTHVRMLLYPAAIDTFAMAEPPQGLHFGFGDLGTIQLREISGPNIGAPVEEGEFPEDPGDDRFGRFLRAGGYDVLNVAGQGDALLPALARAHNVSALSSAQFTLQMVKAPQLQMFVRPRP
;
A
#
# COMPACT_ATOMS: atom_id res chain seq x y z
N MET A 1 -61.94 1.97 7.78
CA MET A 1 -61.40 2.71 6.62
C MET A 1 -62.07 4.07 6.59
N PRO A 2 -61.33 5.20 6.53
CA PRO A 2 -61.96 6.52 6.39
C PRO A 2 -62.75 6.56 5.09
N ALA A 3 -63.98 7.10 5.11
CA ALA A 3 -64.90 7.10 3.98
C ALA A 3 -64.46 8.01 2.80
N GLU A 4 -63.48 8.89 3.01
CA GLU A 4 -63.07 9.92 2.04
C GLU A 4 -61.73 9.66 1.33
N GLY A 5 -61.10 8.51 1.59
CA GLY A 5 -59.83 8.14 0.97
C GLY A 5 -58.62 8.93 1.50
N VAL A 6 -57.43 8.34 1.39
CA VAL A 6 -56.17 8.95 1.84
C VAL A 6 -55.38 9.40 0.62
N ARG A 7 -54.97 10.67 0.56
CA ARG A 7 -54.01 11.18 -0.44
C ARG A 7 -52.61 11.17 0.15
N LEU A 8 -51.73 10.31 -0.37
CA LEU A 8 -50.31 10.33 -0.09
C LEU A 8 -49.57 11.08 -1.21
N VAL A 9 -48.67 11.97 -0.83
CA VAL A 9 -47.75 12.65 -1.76
C VAL A 9 -46.41 11.92 -1.69
N SER A 10 -45.99 11.30 -2.80
CA SER A 10 -44.64 10.74 -2.92
C SER A 10 -43.69 11.84 -3.36
N VAL A 11 -42.71 12.16 -2.53
CA VAL A 11 -41.72 13.23 -2.80
C VAL A 11 -40.45 12.67 -3.47
N TRP A 12 -40.32 11.34 -3.53
CA TRP A 12 -39.17 10.62 -4.09
C TRP A 12 -39.64 9.48 -4.99
N SER A 13 -38.91 9.26 -6.08
CA SER A 13 -39.09 8.11 -6.97
C SER A 13 -37.74 7.48 -7.25
N TRP A 14 -37.71 6.16 -7.26
CA TRP A 14 -36.51 5.35 -7.50
C TRP A 14 -36.88 4.32 -8.57
N VAL A 15 -35.94 4.00 -9.44
CA VAL A 15 -36.05 2.90 -10.39
C VAL A 15 -34.85 2.01 -10.14
N PHE A 16 -35.10 0.70 -10.09
CA PHE A 16 -34.07 -0.31 -10.00
C PHE A 16 -34.37 -1.39 -11.03
N GLU A 17 -33.33 -2.00 -11.58
CA GLU A 17 -33.45 -3.19 -12.39
C GLU A 17 -33.38 -4.39 -11.45
N SER A 18 -34.34 -5.30 -11.58
CA SER A 18 -34.32 -6.58 -10.89
C SER A 18 -33.77 -7.60 -11.86
N GLU A 19 -32.57 -8.11 -11.58
CA GLU A 19 -32.03 -9.25 -12.31
C GLU A 19 -32.51 -10.54 -11.65
N PRO A 20 -32.75 -11.64 -12.41
CA PRO A 20 -33.05 -12.93 -11.82
C PRO A 20 -31.93 -13.34 -10.85
N ASP A 21 -32.31 -13.85 -9.68
CA ASP A 21 -31.34 -14.35 -8.72
C ASP A 21 -30.51 -15.47 -9.35
N SER A 22 -29.20 -15.24 -9.47
CA SER A 22 -28.25 -16.24 -9.98
C SER A 22 -28.08 -17.42 -9.01
N GLY A 23 -28.54 -17.27 -7.77
CA GLY A 23 -28.36 -18.21 -6.68
C GLY A 23 -26.94 -18.18 -6.09
N ILE A 24 -26.11 -17.20 -6.47
CA ILE A 24 -24.73 -17.03 -6.00
C ILE A 24 -24.68 -15.80 -5.11
N GLY A 25 -24.57 -16.02 -3.80
CA GLY A 25 -24.44 -14.97 -2.78
C GLY A 25 -22.99 -14.66 -2.39
N PHE A 26 -22.84 -13.76 -1.42
CA PHE A 26 -21.54 -13.45 -0.81
C PHE A 26 -20.83 -14.72 -0.31
N GLY A 27 -21.58 -15.58 0.36
CA GLY A 27 -21.10 -16.80 1.00
C GLY A 27 -20.61 -17.83 0.00
N ASP A 28 -21.30 -17.99 -1.13
CA ASP A 28 -20.89 -18.92 -2.19
C ASP A 28 -19.56 -18.49 -2.81
N LEU A 29 -19.41 -17.19 -3.11
CA LEU A 29 -18.15 -16.65 -3.63
C LEU A 29 -17.03 -16.74 -2.60
N ALA A 30 -17.30 -16.37 -1.35
CA ALA A 30 -16.32 -16.43 -0.27
C ALA A 30 -15.87 -17.86 0.02
N GLN A 31 -16.80 -18.83 -0.02
CA GLN A 31 -16.51 -20.25 0.14
C GLN A 31 -15.73 -20.80 -1.06
N HIS A 32 -16.06 -20.39 -2.29
CA HIS A 32 -15.30 -20.77 -3.48
C HIS A 32 -13.85 -20.29 -3.38
N ILE A 33 -13.64 -19.04 -2.98
CA ILE A 33 -12.31 -18.46 -2.76
C ILE A 33 -11.57 -19.21 -1.64
N ALA A 34 -12.27 -19.59 -0.56
CA ALA A 34 -11.70 -20.31 0.56
C ALA A 34 -11.37 -21.78 0.27
N ALA A 35 -11.93 -22.36 -0.80
CA ALA A 35 -11.63 -23.73 -1.21
C ALA A 35 -10.21 -23.89 -1.79
N ASP A 36 -9.53 -22.78 -2.13
CA ASP A 36 -8.15 -22.80 -2.62
C ASP A 36 -7.16 -23.13 -1.49
N ALA A 37 -6.60 -24.35 -1.53
CA ALA A 37 -5.66 -24.84 -0.52
C ALA A 37 -4.27 -24.15 -0.55
N ASP A 38 -3.92 -23.41 -1.61
CA ASP A 38 -2.61 -22.73 -1.73
C ASP A 38 -2.80 -21.24 -2.08
N PRO A 39 -3.37 -20.40 -1.20
CA PRO A 39 -3.72 -19.02 -1.54
C PRO A 39 -2.49 -18.08 -1.56
N VAL A 40 -1.33 -18.52 -2.02
CA VAL A 40 -0.11 -17.72 -2.15
C VAL A 40 0.05 -17.19 -3.58
N LEU A 41 0.54 -15.96 -3.74
CA LEU A 41 0.77 -15.33 -5.05
C LEU A 41 1.95 -15.97 -5.80
N ARG A 42 1.67 -17.02 -6.59
CA ARG A 42 2.65 -17.68 -7.48
C ARG A 42 1.96 -18.44 -8.61
N LEU A 43 2.74 -18.79 -9.64
CA LEU A 43 2.28 -19.73 -10.66
C LEU A 43 2.25 -21.16 -10.10
N ARG A 44 1.29 -21.95 -10.57
CA ARG A 44 1.13 -23.36 -10.22
C ARG A 44 1.26 -24.24 -11.47
N PRO A 45 2.49 -24.41 -11.99
CA PRO A 45 2.72 -25.26 -13.15
C PRO A 45 2.48 -26.73 -12.78
N GLN A 46 2.13 -27.54 -13.78
CA GLN A 46 2.10 -28.98 -13.62
C GLN A 46 3.52 -29.48 -13.28
N LYS A 47 3.71 -30.04 -12.09
CA LYS A 47 5.01 -30.55 -11.64
C LYS A 47 5.29 -31.91 -12.32
N PRO A 48 6.40 -32.08 -13.05
CA PRO A 48 6.77 -33.37 -13.63
C PRO A 48 7.11 -34.38 -12.51
N SER A 49 6.82 -35.66 -12.73
CA SER A 49 6.99 -36.70 -11.70
C SER A 49 8.44 -36.94 -11.27
N ASN A 50 9.41 -36.67 -12.14
CA ASN A 50 10.84 -36.77 -11.83
C ASN A 50 11.59 -35.60 -12.49
N PRO A 51 11.64 -34.42 -11.83
CA PRO A 51 12.26 -33.23 -12.40
C PRO A 51 13.79 -33.37 -12.44
N ASN A 52 14.39 -33.06 -13.60
CA ASN A 52 15.84 -32.91 -13.71
C ASN A 52 16.34 -31.68 -12.90
N ALA A 53 17.66 -31.47 -12.82
CA ALA A 53 18.23 -30.38 -12.02
C ALA A 53 17.74 -28.99 -12.43
N ALA A 54 17.67 -28.70 -13.73
CA ALA A 54 17.18 -27.43 -14.25
C ALA A 54 15.67 -27.22 -14.00
N GLN A 55 14.88 -28.30 -14.10
CA GLN A 55 13.45 -28.27 -13.78
C GLN A 55 13.22 -28.03 -12.28
N ARG A 56 14.04 -28.62 -11.40
CA ARG A 56 13.99 -28.36 -9.96
C ARG A 56 14.30 -26.89 -9.65
N GLU A 57 15.37 -26.34 -10.21
CA GLU A 57 15.68 -24.90 -10.04
C GLU A 57 14.52 -24.00 -10.52
N ALA A 58 13.96 -24.29 -11.69
CA ALA A 58 12.84 -23.51 -12.22
C ALA A 58 11.60 -23.60 -11.32
N LEU A 59 11.28 -24.79 -10.81
CA LEU A 59 10.18 -25.00 -9.87
C LEU A 59 10.42 -24.28 -8.54
N ASP A 60 11.63 -24.34 -7.98
CA ASP A 60 11.99 -23.66 -6.74
C ASP A 60 11.84 -22.13 -6.90
N ARG A 61 12.23 -21.59 -8.06
CA ARG A 61 12.04 -20.16 -8.37
C ARG A 61 10.57 -19.78 -8.49
N ILE A 62 9.77 -20.59 -9.17
CA ILE A 62 8.32 -20.39 -9.28
C ILE A 62 7.67 -20.47 -7.90
N ASP A 63 8.12 -21.40 -7.05
CA ASP A 63 7.60 -21.57 -5.68
C ASP A 63 7.86 -20.31 -4.81
N THR A 64 8.89 -19.50 -5.12
CA THR A 64 9.13 -18.17 -4.49
C THR A 64 8.36 -17.01 -5.12
N GLY A 65 7.58 -17.25 -6.19
CA GLY A 65 6.80 -16.23 -6.91
C GLY A 65 7.48 -15.65 -8.15
N SER A 66 8.54 -16.28 -8.66
CA SER A 66 9.20 -15.84 -9.90
C SER A 66 8.47 -16.38 -11.14
N THR A 67 8.41 -15.59 -12.20
CA THR A 67 7.82 -15.97 -13.49
C THR A 67 8.86 -15.87 -14.59
N ALA A 68 8.92 -16.87 -15.48
CA ALA A 68 9.75 -16.81 -16.67
C ALA A 68 9.04 -15.97 -17.75
N LEU A 69 9.67 -14.88 -18.18
CA LEU A 69 9.15 -13.98 -19.21
C LEU A 69 10.04 -14.01 -20.45
N PRO A 70 9.47 -13.90 -21.66
CA PRO A 70 10.26 -13.71 -22.87
C PRO A 70 10.96 -12.35 -22.81
N GLN A 71 12.25 -12.35 -23.12
CA GLN A 71 13.11 -11.16 -23.11
C GLN A 71 13.76 -10.97 -24.48
N ARG A 72 14.05 -9.71 -24.81
CA ARG A 72 14.84 -9.37 -25.99
C ARG A 72 16.05 -8.56 -25.56
N LEU A 73 17.24 -9.07 -25.88
CA LEU A 73 18.50 -8.40 -25.57
C LEU A 73 18.72 -7.19 -26.50
N PRO A 74 19.60 -6.24 -26.12
CA PRO A 74 19.99 -5.13 -27.01
C PRO A 74 20.53 -5.58 -28.37
N SER A 75 21.14 -6.78 -28.44
CA SER A 75 21.58 -7.42 -29.69
C SER A 75 20.41 -7.81 -30.62
N GLY A 76 19.18 -7.80 -30.12
CA GLY A 76 17.97 -8.27 -30.81
C GLY A 76 17.67 -9.76 -30.60
N GLU A 77 18.56 -10.50 -29.94
CA GLU A 77 18.37 -11.91 -29.61
C GLU A 77 17.17 -12.12 -28.69
N ARG A 78 16.44 -13.21 -28.92
CA ARG A 78 15.31 -13.63 -28.09
C ARG A 78 15.80 -14.63 -27.05
N THR A 79 15.54 -14.35 -25.79
CA THR A 79 15.88 -15.22 -24.67
C THR A 79 14.72 -15.25 -23.67
N ALA A 80 14.87 -15.97 -22.56
CA ALA A 80 13.97 -15.92 -21.43
C ALA A 80 14.73 -15.46 -20.19
N GLY A 81 14.05 -14.71 -19.33
CA GLY A 81 14.57 -14.30 -18.03
C GLY A 81 13.52 -14.51 -16.95
N PHE A 82 13.96 -14.81 -15.74
CA PHE A 82 13.09 -14.78 -14.59
C PHE A 82 12.81 -13.33 -14.19
N TYR A 83 11.55 -13.04 -13.90
CA TYR A 83 11.14 -11.80 -13.29
C TYR A 83 10.41 -12.11 -12.00
N ARG A 84 10.81 -11.42 -10.93
CA ARG A 84 10.11 -11.41 -9.66
C ARG A 84 9.82 -9.95 -9.30
N GLY A 85 8.54 -9.63 -9.17
CA GLY A 85 8.07 -8.31 -8.79
C GLY A 85 8.24 -8.03 -7.29
N PRO A 86 7.66 -6.93 -6.78
CA PRO A 86 7.69 -6.61 -5.36
C PRO A 86 6.84 -7.56 -4.52
N LEU A 87 5.89 -8.28 -5.13
CA LEU A 87 5.00 -9.21 -4.45
C LEU A 87 5.58 -10.64 -4.57
N THR A 88 5.92 -11.25 -3.43
CA THR A 88 6.64 -12.52 -3.37
C THR A 88 5.87 -13.58 -2.59
N ALA A 89 6.02 -14.85 -2.96
CA ALA A 89 5.30 -15.95 -2.32
C ALA A 89 5.84 -16.23 -0.90
N SER A 90 7.15 -16.12 -0.73
CA SER A 90 7.88 -16.29 0.52
C SER A 90 8.61 -14.99 0.88
N PRO A 91 9.01 -14.78 2.15
CA PRO A 91 9.87 -13.64 2.50
C PRO A 91 11.07 -13.56 1.55
N ALA A 92 11.26 -12.39 0.93
CA ALA A 92 12.35 -12.20 -0.01
C ALA A 92 13.70 -12.34 0.71
N ARG A 93 14.66 -12.98 0.02
CA ARG A 93 16.04 -13.01 0.51
C ARG A 93 16.61 -11.59 0.45
N PRO A 94 17.37 -11.15 1.45
CA PRO A 94 18.05 -9.87 1.39
C PRO A 94 18.98 -9.85 0.18
N LEU A 95 19.12 -8.67 -0.44
CA LEU A 95 20.13 -8.43 -1.46
C LEU A 95 21.52 -8.69 -0.85
N PRO A 96 22.46 -9.27 -1.62
CA PRO A 96 23.86 -9.32 -1.20
C PRO A 96 24.39 -7.93 -0.88
N ASP A 97 25.31 -7.84 0.08
CA ASP A 97 26.04 -6.59 0.33
C ASP A 97 26.76 -6.16 -0.95
N LEU A 98 26.68 -4.88 -1.27
CA LEU A 98 27.35 -4.34 -2.45
C LEU A 98 28.87 -4.27 -2.19
N PRO A 99 29.71 -4.47 -3.22
CA PRO A 99 31.16 -4.32 -3.10
C PRO A 99 31.57 -2.90 -2.67
N ASP A 100 32.76 -2.77 -2.08
CA ASP A 100 33.43 -1.48 -1.80
C ASP A 100 32.64 -0.52 -0.88
N ASP A 101 32.02 -1.04 0.19
CA ASP A 101 31.21 -0.27 1.16
C ASP A 101 30.05 0.54 0.53
N ARG A 102 29.67 0.19 -0.71
CA ARG A 102 28.57 0.86 -1.41
C ARG A 102 27.23 0.54 -0.74
N VAL A 103 26.36 1.54 -0.70
CA VAL A 103 25.05 1.46 -0.04
C VAL A 103 23.87 1.53 -1.01
N ARG A 104 24.13 1.50 -2.33
CA ARG A 104 23.13 1.72 -3.38
C ARG A 104 23.55 1.22 -4.78
N LEU A 105 22.55 0.96 -5.61
CA LEU A 105 22.68 0.70 -7.04
C LEU A 105 22.81 2.03 -7.83
N GLU A 106 23.68 2.05 -8.83
CA GLU A 106 23.92 3.20 -9.72
C GLU A 106 23.39 2.96 -11.14
N SER A 107 23.21 1.70 -11.53
CA SER A 107 22.63 1.33 -12.81
C SER A 107 21.76 0.06 -12.71
N ALA A 108 20.94 -0.17 -13.73
CA ALA A 108 20.14 -1.40 -13.81
C ALA A 108 21.01 -2.66 -13.96
N ASP A 109 22.17 -2.55 -14.61
CA ASP A 109 23.06 -3.68 -14.90
C ASP A 109 23.68 -4.24 -13.62
N GLU A 110 23.94 -3.40 -12.62
CA GLU A 110 24.40 -3.83 -11.29
C GLU A 110 23.38 -4.69 -10.53
N ALA A 111 22.11 -4.60 -10.93
CA ALA A 111 21.00 -5.32 -10.31
C ALA A 111 20.58 -6.57 -11.11
N LEU A 112 21.28 -6.89 -12.20
CA LEU A 112 21.07 -8.13 -12.95
C LEU A 112 21.70 -9.30 -12.22
N VAL A 113 20.91 -10.35 -11.96
CA VAL A 113 21.41 -11.58 -11.34
C VAL A 113 21.57 -12.63 -12.42
N TYR A 114 22.80 -13.04 -12.70
CA TYR A 114 23.10 -14.06 -13.70
C TYR A 114 23.20 -15.45 -13.08
N LEU A 115 22.45 -16.41 -13.63
CA LEU A 115 22.50 -17.81 -13.23
C LEU A 115 23.41 -18.56 -14.18
N GLU A 116 24.71 -18.53 -13.88
CA GLU A 116 25.78 -19.09 -14.70
C GLU A 116 25.52 -20.55 -15.11
N THR A 117 25.05 -21.38 -14.16
CA THR A 117 24.75 -22.81 -14.39
C THR A 117 23.76 -23.04 -15.54
N TYR A 118 22.85 -22.10 -15.78
CA TYR A 118 21.75 -22.25 -16.74
C TYR A 118 21.77 -21.22 -17.86
N GLY A 119 22.66 -20.23 -17.79
CA GLY A 119 22.78 -19.17 -18.80
C GLY A 119 21.57 -18.23 -18.89
N VAL A 120 20.81 -18.07 -17.81
CA VAL A 120 19.61 -17.21 -17.76
C VAL A 120 19.77 -16.10 -16.71
N TYR A 121 19.06 -15.00 -16.91
CA TYR A 121 19.04 -13.88 -15.99
C TYR A 121 17.79 -13.88 -15.11
N ASP A 122 17.95 -13.42 -13.88
CA ASP A 122 16.87 -12.88 -13.06
C ASP A 122 16.95 -11.34 -13.11
N THR A 123 15.91 -10.76 -13.69
CA THR A 123 15.82 -9.34 -14.01
C THR A 123 14.95 -8.57 -13.03
N GLY A 124 14.51 -9.17 -11.91
CA GLY A 124 13.58 -8.54 -10.96
C GLY A 124 14.07 -7.17 -10.47
N TYR A 125 15.28 -7.11 -9.92
CA TYR A 125 15.85 -5.87 -9.37
C TYR A 125 16.27 -4.87 -10.46
N ALA A 126 16.83 -5.33 -11.57
CA ALA A 126 17.13 -4.47 -12.73
C ALA A 126 15.87 -3.83 -13.33
N SER A 127 14.77 -4.58 -13.37
CA SER A 127 13.46 -4.09 -13.79
C SER A 127 12.90 -3.08 -12.79
N ALA A 128 13.08 -3.31 -11.49
CA ALA A 128 12.68 -2.37 -10.44
C ALA A 128 13.39 -1.02 -10.59
N PHE A 129 14.72 -1.05 -10.73
CA PHE A 129 15.54 0.14 -10.99
C PHE A 129 15.08 0.87 -12.25
N THR A 130 14.90 0.13 -13.35
CA THR A 130 14.47 0.71 -14.62
C THR A 130 13.09 1.34 -14.52
N LEU A 131 12.15 0.69 -13.84
CA LEU A 131 10.80 1.20 -13.59
C LEU A 131 10.84 2.47 -12.74
N GLY A 132 11.57 2.47 -11.62
CA GLY A 132 11.70 3.65 -10.76
C GLY A 132 12.25 4.85 -11.52
N ARG A 133 13.28 4.64 -12.34
CA ARG A 133 13.83 5.66 -13.24
C ARG A 133 12.80 6.15 -14.26
N ALA A 134 12.06 5.24 -14.90
CA ALA A 134 11.05 5.59 -15.89
C ALA A 134 9.89 6.40 -15.28
N LEU A 135 9.39 5.98 -14.12
CA LEU A 135 8.35 6.70 -13.36
C LEU A 135 8.83 8.11 -12.97
N ALA A 136 10.07 8.23 -12.50
CA ALA A 136 10.67 9.51 -12.16
C ALA A 136 10.84 10.42 -13.39
N LEU A 137 11.20 9.87 -14.56
CA LEU A 137 11.33 10.64 -15.80
C LEU A 137 9.98 11.11 -16.34
N ALA A 138 8.94 10.28 -16.18
CA ALA A 138 7.57 10.56 -16.62
C ALA A 138 6.86 11.65 -15.79
N ASP A 139 7.33 11.90 -14.56
CA ASP A 139 6.74 12.87 -13.63
C ASP A 139 7.53 14.21 -13.63
N PRO A 140 7.03 15.27 -14.30
CA PRO A 140 7.74 16.55 -14.40
C PRO A 140 7.80 17.31 -13.06
N GLU A 141 6.80 17.14 -12.19
CA GLU A 141 6.73 17.79 -10.88
C GLU A 141 7.80 17.20 -9.96
N PHE A 142 7.87 15.86 -9.89
CA PHE A 142 8.92 15.16 -9.14
C PHE A 142 10.32 15.58 -9.59
N ARG A 143 10.57 15.60 -10.90
CA ARG A 143 11.86 16.05 -11.47
C ARG A 143 12.24 17.46 -11.04
N THR A 144 11.28 18.37 -11.07
CA THR A 144 11.52 19.78 -10.72
C THR A 144 11.90 19.91 -9.25
N HIS A 145 11.14 19.26 -8.36
CA HIS A 145 11.44 19.24 -6.93
C HIS A 145 12.77 18.53 -6.62
N LEU A 146 13.05 17.38 -7.25
CA LEU A 146 14.30 16.64 -7.04
C LEU A 146 15.53 17.47 -7.41
N LEU A 147 15.50 18.18 -8.55
CA LEU A 147 16.62 19.03 -8.98
C LEU A 147 16.78 20.28 -8.10
N ALA A 148 15.66 20.91 -7.71
CA ALA A 148 15.66 22.04 -6.79
C ALA A 148 16.22 21.63 -5.42
N TRP A 149 15.74 20.52 -4.89
CA TRP A 149 16.20 19.94 -3.64
C TRP A 149 17.70 19.63 -3.67
N ARG A 150 18.21 18.95 -4.71
CA ARG A 150 19.65 18.67 -4.84
C ARG A 150 20.49 19.93 -4.84
N LYS A 151 20.05 20.97 -5.53
CA LYS A 151 20.72 22.28 -5.52
C LYS A 151 20.74 22.86 -4.10
N GLY A 152 19.61 22.83 -3.39
CA GLY A 152 19.48 23.25 -1.99
C GLY A 152 20.39 22.45 -1.07
N ALA A 153 20.33 21.12 -1.13
CA ALA A 153 21.11 20.20 -0.32
C ALA A 153 22.62 20.34 -0.54
N ARG A 154 23.06 20.51 -1.80
CA ARG A 154 24.48 20.82 -2.10
C ARG A 154 24.91 22.14 -1.49
N ASN A 155 24.08 23.17 -1.57
CA ASN A 155 24.39 24.48 -0.98
C ASN A 155 24.43 24.42 0.55
N ALA A 156 23.45 23.74 1.17
CA ALA A 156 23.38 23.54 2.61
C ALA A 156 24.57 22.71 3.13
N ALA A 157 24.91 21.62 2.45
CA ALA A 157 26.07 20.81 2.77
C ALA A 157 27.37 21.63 2.68
N ARG A 158 27.59 22.37 1.58
CA ARG A 158 28.75 23.27 1.44
C ARG A 158 28.80 24.31 2.55
N ARG A 159 27.65 24.89 2.92
CA ARG A 159 27.56 25.87 4.01
C ARG A 159 27.89 25.25 5.35
N LEU A 160 27.33 24.08 5.67
CA LEU A 160 27.55 23.41 6.95
C LEU A 160 29.04 23.26 7.25
N VAL A 161 29.82 22.84 6.25
CA VAL A 161 31.23 22.57 6.46
C VAL A 161 32.12 23.84 6.33
N ALA A 162 31.70 24.84 5.55
CA ALA A 162 32.43 26.10 5.41
C ALA A 162 32.04 27.21 6.42
N HIS A 163 30.97 27.03 7.21
CA HIS A 163 30.44 28.06 8.08
C HIS A 163 31.32 28.22 9.35
N PRO A 164 31.87 29.42 9.62
CA PRO A 164 32.82 29.64 10.73
C PRO A 164 32.29 29.23 12.10
N ASP A 165 31.00 29.49 12.35
CA ASP A 165 30.36 29.20 13.65
C ASP A 165 29.92 27.73 13.80
N LEU A 166 29.94 26.94 12.72
CA LEU A 166 29.45 25.55 12.69
C LEU A 166 30.58 24.54 12.46
N ALA A 167 31.71 24.99 11.90
CA ALA A 167 32.90 24.19 11.72
C ALA A 167 33.39 23.64 13.08
N GLY A 168 33.27 22.32 13.27
CA GLY A 168 33.72 21.62 14.48
C GLY A 168 32.81 21.74 15.71
N ARG A 169 31.57 22.23 15.57
CA ARG A 169 30.59 22.28 16.67
C ARG A 169 29.49 21.23 16.51
N ALA A 170 28.84 20.88 17.62
CA ALA A 170 27.64 20.06 17.60
C ALA A 170 26.51 20.81 16.88
N VAL A 171 25.87 20.16 15.91
CA VAL A 171 24.84 20.75 15.05
C VAL A 171 23.48 20.47 15.69
N THR A 172 22.61 21.49 15.77
CA THR A 172 21.26 21.39 16.33
C THR A 172 20.20 21.73 15.29
N THR A 173 18.92 21.41 15.52
CA THR A 173 17.83 21.72 14.58
C THR A 173 17.72 23.22 14.26
N GLY A 174 18.02 24.10 15.22
CA GLY A 174 18.09 25.55 15.01
C GLY A 174 19.23 26.00 14.08
N THR A 175 20.17 25.11 13.75
CA THR A 175 21.25 25.34 12.78
C THR A 175 20.75 25.33 11.34
N ALA A 176 19.62 24.69 11.06
CA ALA A 176 19.05 24.60 9.71
C ALA A 176 18.82 25.99 9.10
N ASP A 177 18.32 26.94 9.90
CA ASP A 177 18.08 28.32 9.48
C ASP A 177 19.40 29.03 9.08
N LEU A 178 20.49 28.79 9.80
CA LEU A 178 21.83 29.33 9.43
C LEU A 178 22.32 28.81 8.08
N LEU A 179 21.91 27.60 7.68
CA LEU A 179 22.29 27.01 6.40
C LEU A 179 21.48 27.56 5.23
N THR A 180 20.32 28.15 5.45
CA THR A 180 19.45 28.69 4.39
C THR A 180 19.47 30.21 4.31
N ARG A 181 19.81 30.89 5.42
CA ARG A 181 19.93 32.36 5.50
C ARG A 181 20.79 32.97 4.39
N ASP A 182 20.44 34.20 4.04
CA ASP A 182 21.26 35.04 3.17
C ASP A 182 22.48 35.53 3.95
N LEU A 183 23.68 35.11 3.54
CA LEU A 183 24.93 35.46 4.22
C LEU A 183 25.22 36.96 4.20
N ALA A 184 24.74 37.69 3.18
CA ALA A 184 24.90 39.13 3.13
C ALA A 184 24.06 39.81 4.23
N ARG A 185 22.84 39.30 4.45
CA ARG A 185 21.98 39.77 5.54
C ARG A 185 22.51 39.34 6.90
N ASP A 186 22.93 38.10 7.07
CA ASP A 186 23.51 37.63 8.34
C ASP A 186 24.80 38.39 8.70
N ALA A 187 25.67 38.65 7.72
CA ALA A 187 26.87 39.46 7.94
C ALA A 187 26.54 40.91 8.27
N PHE A 188 25.51 41.48 7.63
CA PHE A 188 25.03 42.83 7.91
C PHE A 188 24.38 42.93 9.30
N ASP A 189 23.54 41.96 9.67
CA ASP A 189 22.92 41.86 10.99
C ASP A 189 23.98 41.71 12.08
N LYS A 190 24.97 40.84 11.88
CA LYS A 190 26.14 40.74 12.77
C LYS A 190 26.87 42.07 12.88
N LEU A 191 27.05 42.81 11.78
CA LEU A 191 27.70 44.11 11.79
C LEU A 191 26.88 45.19 12.54
N LEU A 192 25.55 45.06 12.56
CA LEU A 192 24.63 45.88 13.36
C LEU A 192 24.62 45.49 14.84
N THR A 193 24.65 44.20 15.16
CA THR A 193 24.46 43.70 16.53
C THR A 193 25.77 43.54 17.29
N ASP A 194 26.87 43.23 16.61
CA ASP A 194 28.17 42.99 17.25
C ASP A 194 28.71 44.27 17.87
N GLY A 195 28.96 44.21 19.18
CA GLY A 195 29.42 45.36 19.95
C GLY A 195 28.41 46.52 19.93
N ASN A 196 27.10 46.23 19.86
CA ASN A 196 26.02 47.21 19.83
C ASN A 196 26.17 48.24 18.69
N GLY A 197 26.55 47.78 17.49
CA GLY A 197 26.73 48.64 16.32
C GLY A 197 28.06 49.38 16.27
N ALA A 198 28.97 49.17 17.24
CA ALA A 198 30.30 49.78 17.23
C ALA A 198 31.14 49.39 16.00
N ARG A 199 30.93 48.18 15.45
CA ARG A 199 31.58 47.75 14.20
C ARG A 199 31.07 48.53 13.00
N LEU A 200 29.77 48.72 12.87
CA LEU A 200 29.18 49.57 11.83
C LEU A 200 29.64 51.02 11.95
N ALA A 201 29.58 51.58 13.15
CA ALA A 201 29.98 52.97 13.40
C ALA A 201 31.44 53.22 13.01
N ARG A 202 32.34 52.27 13.32
CA ARG A 202 33.74 52.33 12.90
C ARG A 202 33.89 52.25 11.38
N ALA A 203 33.24 51.27 10.74
CA ALA A 203 33.29 51.10 9.30
C ALA A 203 32.79 52.35 8.55
N LEU A 204 31.71 52.99 9.01
CA LEU A 204 31.18 54.23 8.44
C LEU A 204 32.09 55.43 8.70
N GLY A 205 32.70 55.50 9.89
CA GLY A 205 33.63 56.58 10.26
C GLY A 205 34.94 56.55 9.46
N GLU A 206 35.43 55.37 9.11
CA GLU A 206 36.68 55.18 8.35
C GLU A 206 36.47 55.22 6.83
N ALA A 207 35.27 54.88 6.34
CA ALA A 207 34.97 54.78 4.91
C ALA A 207 35.24 56.07 4.12
N GLY A 208 34.91 57.24 4.66
CA GLY A 208 35.11 58.52 3.97
C GLY A 208 36.59 58.83 3.72
N ALA A 209 37.44 58.59 4.73
CA ALA A 209 38.89 58.79 4.63
C ALA A 209 39.55 57.76 3.69
N ASP A 210 39.06 56.53 3.66
CA ASP A 210 39.56 55.47 2.79
C ASP A 210 39.22 55.70 1.31
N VAL A 211 37.99 56.11 1.02
CA VAL A 211 37.56 56.45 -0.36
C VAL A 211 38.33 57.67 -0.88
N ALA A 212 38.50 58.71 -0.05
CA ALA A 212 39.30 59.89 -0.41
C ALA A 212 40.78 59.56 -0.67
N ALA A 213 41.32 58.56 0.04
CA ALA A 213 42.68 58.05 -0.16
C ALA A 213 42.81 57.04 -1.31
N GLY A 214 41.74 56.78 -2.07
CA GLY A 214 41.72 55.80 -3.17
C GLY A 214 41.88 54.35 -2.70
N ARG A 215 41.75 54.07 -1.39
CA ARG A 215 41.85 52.73 -0.83
C ARG A 215 40.56 51.98 -1.12
N ARG A 216 40.63 50.98 -2.01
CA ARG A 216 39.57 49.97 -2.12
C ARG A 216 39.77 48.97 -1.01
N HIS A 217 38.74 48.74 -0.19
CA HIS A 217 38.77 47.67 0.78
C HIS A 217 38.83 46.34 0.03
N ALA A 218 40.04 45.78 -0.13
CA ALA A 218 40.20 44.42 -0.57
C ALA A 218 39.69 43.53 0.57
N PRO A 219 38.85 42.51 0.30
CA PRO A 219 38.46 41.57 1.34
C PRO A 219 39.74 41.06 2.00
N GLY A 220 39.81 41.19 3.33
CA GLY A 220 41.00 40.77 4.10
C GLY A 220 41.39 39.34 3.71
N ALA A 221 42.71 39.08 3.67
CA ALA A 221 43.22 37.76 3.32
C ALA A 221 42.46 36.70 4.11
N ARG A 222 41.79 35.77 3.41
CA ARG A 222 41.04 34.68 4.03
C ARG A 222 42.00 33.93 4.96
N THR A 223 41.83 34.08 6.26
CA THR A 223 42.74 33.52 7.28
C THR A 223 42.68 32.00 7.36
N SER A 224 41.68 31.39 6.70
CA SER A 224 41.69 29.97 6.35
C SER A 224 41.46 29.85 4.84
N ALA A 225 42.36 29.14 4.16
CA ALA A 225 41.97 28.52 2.90
C ALA A 225 40.74 27.66 3.20
N PRO A 226 39.64 27.72 2.42
CA PRO A 226 38.59 26.72 2.57
C PRO A 226 39.30 25.37 2.42
N GLY A 227 39.29 24.54 3.46
CA GLY A 227 39.85 23.20 3.38
C GLY A 227 39.28 22.57 2.12
N ALA A 228 40.15 22.05 1.25
CA ALA A 228 39.70 21.42 0.02
C ALA A 228 38.79 20.25 0.41
N TRP A 229 37.48 20.43 0.24
CA TRP A 229 36.50 19.41 0.56
C TRP A 229 36.79 18.21 -0.33
N THR A 230 37.12 17.08 0.30
CA THR A 230 37.16 15.79 -0.39
C THR A 230 35.80 15.13 -0.26
N ALA A 231 35.42 14.30 -1.24
CA ALA A 231 34.21 13.48 -1.15
C ALA A 231 34.16 12.67 0.17
N ALA A 232 35.32 12.16 0.62
CA ALA A 232 35.47 11.43 1.87
C ALA A 232 35.08 12.25 3.12
N SER A 233 35.47 13.53 3.19
CA SER A 233 35.14 14.40 4.34
C SER A 233 33.63 14.64 4.48
N LEU A 234 32.91 14.70 3.36
CA LEU A 234 31.47 14.94 3.33
C LEU A 234 30.67 13.65 3.54
N HIS A 235 31.12 12.54 2.97
CA HIS A 235 30.59 11.21 3.26
C HIS A 235 30.66 10.90 4.77
N SER A 236 31.80 11.17 5.41
CA SER A 236 31.96 11.02 6.86
C SER A 236 30.99 11.91 7.65
N ALA A 237 30.77 13.16 7.21
CA ALA A 237 29.80 14.05 7.85
C ALA A 237 28.36 13.54 7.72
N LEU A 238 27.96 13.07 6.53
CA LEU A 238 26.64 12.49 6.27
C LEU A 238 26.40 11.16 7.01
N GLY A 239 27.45 10.45 7.42
CA GLY A 239 27.33 9.27 8.29
C GLY A 239 26.70 9.60 9.65
N ARG A 240 26.80 10.85 10.13
CA ARG A 240 26.24 11.26 11.41
C ARG A 240 24.75 11.58 11.30
N ALA A 241 23.95 11.11 12.25
CA ALA A 241 22.50 11.32 12.24
C ALA A 241 22.12 12.80 12.43
N ASP A 242 22.81 13.52 13.31
CA ASP A 242 22.58 14.95 13.58
C ASP A 242 22.77 15.83 12.33
N VAL A 243 23.83 15.57 11.56
CA VAL A 243 24.10 16.26 10.29
C VAL A 243 22.98 16.00 9.27
N ARG A 244 22.52 14.75 9.16
CA ARG A 244 21.44 14.39 8.24
C ARG A 244 20.14 15.11 8.58
N GLU A 245 19.76 15.14 9.86
CA GLU A 245 18.55 15.83 10.32
C GLU A 245 18.60 17.33 10.03
N VAL A 246 19.74 17.98 10.24
CA VAL A 246 19.89 19.41 10.00
C VAL A 246 19.82 19.73 8.51
N LEU A 247 20.43 18.91 7.65
CA LEU A 247 20.33 19.09 6.19
C LEU A 247 18.92 18.82 5.66
N ARG A 248 18.20 17.82 6.22
CA ARG A 248 16.78 17.59 5.92
C ARG A 248 15.94 18.81 6.30
N ALA A 249 16.09 19.31 7.53
CA ALA A 249 15.37 20.48 8.01
C ALA A 249 15.67 21.73 7.16
N ALA A 250 16.93 21.94 6.78
CA ALA A 250 17.34 23.07 5.93
C ALA A 250 16.80 23.00 4.49
N THR A 251 16.35 21.83 4.04
CA THR A 251 15.89 21.61 2.66
C THR A 251 14.48 21.03 2.60
N ALA A 252 13.71 21.12 3.69
CA ALA A 252 12.40 20.49 3.84
C ALA A 252 11.41 20.93 2.76
N THR A 253 11.39 22.22 2.42
CA THR A 253 10.47 22.79 1.42
C THR A 253 10.58 22.10 0.06
N GLU A 254 11.79 21.77 -0.39
CA GLU A 254 12.01 21.05 -1.63
C GLU A 254 12.05 19.52 -1.46
N LEU A 255 12.41 19.03 -0.27
CA LEU A 255 12.52 17.61 0.05
C LEU A 255 11.15 16.94 0.27
N ASP A 256 10.19 17.62 0.90
CA ASP A 256 8.90 17.05 1.27
C ASP A 256 8.09 16.51 0.06
N PRO A 257 8.03 17.21 -1.09
CA PRO A 257 7.39 16.66 -2.28
C PRO A 257 8.13 15.43 -2.83
N VAL A 258 9.47 15.40 -2.73
CA VAL A 258 10.30 14.28 -3.16
C VAL A 258 10.06 13.06 -2.27
N THR A 259 10.04 13.23 -0.95
CA THR A 259 9.79 12.14 0.01
C THR A 259 8.37 11.62 -0.13
N LYS A 260 7.37 12.49 -0.30
CA LYS A 260 5.98 12.07 -0.58
C LYS A 260 5.89 11.19 -1.83
N TRP A 261 6.56 11.59 -2.91
CA TRP A 261 6.58 10.81 -4.15
C TRP A 261 7.23 9.43 -3.95
N LEU A 262 8.35 9.38 -3.19
CA LEU A 262 9.01 8.12 -2.87
C LEU A 262 8.18 7.24 -1.93
N ASP A 263 7.44 7.83 -0.99
CA ASP A 263 6.51 7.12 -0.09
C ASP A 263 5.37 6.45 -0.88
N GLU A 264 4.86 7.12 -1.91
CA GLU A 264 3.89 6.56 -2.85
C GLU A 264 4.49 5.39 -3.64
N LEU A 265 5.77 5.46 -4.02
CA LEU A 265 6.47 4.34 -4.65
C LEU A 265 6.66 3.16 -3.67
N VAL A 266 7.05 3.41 -2.41
CA VAL A 266 7.18 2.40 -1.35
C VAL A 266 5.86 1.66 -1.09
N THR A 267 4.75 2.39 -1.14
CA THR A 267 3.40 1.84 -0.99
C THR A 267 2.81 1.34 -2.32
N LEU A 268 3.62 1.25 -3.37
CA LEU A 268 3.31 0.72 -4.69
C LEU A 268 2.24 1.51 -5.47
N HIS A 269 1.91 2.76 -5.09
CA HIS A 269 0.88 3.57 -5.76
C HIS A 269 1.19 3.80 -7.23
N ARG A 270 2.47 3.93 -7.54
CA ARG A 270 2.98 4.26 -8.87
C ARG A 270 3.39 3.04 -9.67
N VAL A 271 3.32 1.84 -9.08
CA VAL A 271 3.75 0.60 -9.74
C VAL A 271 2.61 0.06 -10.61
N PRO A 272 2.82 -0.11 -11.94
CA PRO A 272 1.81 -0.70 -12.80
C PRO A 272 1.45 -2.12 -12.37
N PHE A 273 0.20 -2.52 -12.58
CA PHE A 273 -0.30 -3.83 -12.13
C PHE A 273 0.50 -5.01 -12.71
N GLU A 274 0.97 -4.89 -13.95
CA GLU A 274 1.77 -5.90 -14.66
C GLU A 274 3.13 -6.18 -13.98
N HIS A 275 3.65 -5.22 -13.22
CA HIS A 275 4.85 -5.43 -12.40
C HIS A 275 4.55 -6.14 -11.08
N LEU A 276 3.31 -6.06 -10.58
CA LEU A 276 2.83 -6.70 -9.36
C LEU A 276 2.42 -8.15 -9.61
N VAL A 277 1.69 -8.38 -10.70
CA VAL A 277 1.19 -9.69 -11.14
C VAL A 277 1.62 -9.89 -12.62
N PRO A 278 2.85 -10.40 -12.86
CA PRO A 278 3.42 -10.48 -14.20
C PRO A 278 2.77 -11.53 -15.10
N ASP A 279 2.03 -12.48 -14.54
CA ASP A 279 1.26 -13.47 -15.30
C ASP A 279 -0.14 -13.58 -14.70
N PRO A 280 -1.21 -13.44 -15.51
CA PRO A 280 -2.59 -13.45 -15.02
C PRO A 280 -2.97 -14.78 -14.34
N ARG A 281 -2.29 -15.89 -14.63
CA ARG A 281 -2.53 -17.19 -13.98
C ARG A 281 -2.10 -17.19 -12.50
N MET A 282 -1.34 -16.20 -12.05
CA MET A 282 -0.99 -16.03 -10.62
C MET A 282 -2.19 -15.54 -9.80
N LEU A 283 -3.13 -14.81 -10.43
CA LEU A 283 -4.32 -14.25 -9.81
C LEU A 283 -5.55 -14.52 -10.70
N PRO A 284 -6.02 -15.78 -10.78
CA PRO A 284 -7.23 -16.13 -11.52
C PRO A 284 -8.48 -15.49 -10.89
N ARG A 285 -9.59 -15.47 -11.64
CA ARG A 285 -10.89 -15.00 -11.13
C ARG A 285 -11.38 -15.88 -9.97
N GLU A 286 -12.16 -15.28 -9.07
CA GLU A 286 -12.62 -15.87 -7.81
C GLU A 286 -11.49 -16.46 -6.96
N SER A 287 -10.45 -15.65 -6.72
CA SER A 287 -9.29 -16.08 -5.95
C SER A 287 -8.74 -15.02 -5.00
N ILE A 288 -8.06 -15.50 -3.94
CA ILE A 288 -7.34 -14.69 -2.96
C ILE A 288 -5.86 -15.11 -2.94
N ARG A 289 -4.96 -14.13 -2.91
CA ARG A 289 -3.51 -14.35 -2.91
C ARG A 289 -2.83 -13.54 -1.81
N PHE A 290 -2.24 -14.23 -0.85
CA PHE A 290 -1.32 -13.69 0.14
C PHE A 290 0.08 -13.56 -0.46
N PHE A 291 0.78 -12.49 -0.10
CA PHE A 291 2.15 -12.25 -0.53
C PHE A 291 2.96 -11.52 0.53
N HIS A 292 4.27 -11.59 0.40
CA HIS A 292 5.25 -10.78 1.09
C HIS A 292 5.71 -9.64 0.17
N ILE A 293 6.17 -8.55 0.76
CA ILE A 293 6.82 -7.49 0.00
C ILE A 293 8.33 -7.74 -0.01
N ASP A 294 8.94 -7.62 -1.18
CA ASP A 294 10.41 -7.63 -1.33
C ASP A 294 10.97 -6.23 -1.05
N PRO A 295 11.64 -6.01 0.10
CA PRO A 295 12.23 -4.71 0.42
C PRO A 295 13.39 -4.37 -0.53
N GLY A 296 14.12 -5.36 -1.03
CA GLY A 296 15.21 -5.15 -2.00
C GLY A 296 14.68 -4.64 -3.33
N TRP A 297 13.51 -5.12 -3.76
CA TRP A 297 12.84 -4.61 -4.97
C TRP A 297 12.44 -3.15 -4.80
N ILE A 298 11.87 -2.79 -3.65
CA ILE A 298 11.51 -1.39 -3.34
C ILE A 298 12.75 -0.51 -3.30
N GLN A 299 13.84 -0.96 -2.66
CA GLN A 299 15.09 -0.20 -2.64
C GLN A 299 15.66 0.00 -4.04
N ALA A 300 15.67 -1.05 -4.88
CA ALA A 300 16.13 -0.93 -6.27
C ALA A 300 15.27 0.07 -7.08
N ALA A 301 13.94 0.09 -6.88
CA ALA A 301 13.07 1.07 -7.50
C ALA A 301 13.34 2.50 -7.02
N ILE A 302 13.59 2.71 -5.73
CA ILE A 302 13.98 4.01 -5.18
C ILE A 302 15.33 4.47 -5.77
N ASP A 303 16.31 3.56 -5.86
CA ASP A 303 17.63 3.82 -6.44
C ASP A 303 17.49 4.26 -7.90
N GLY A 304 16.63 3.57 -8.66
CA GLY A 304 16.25 3.95 -10.00
C GLY A 304 15.64 5.34 -10.08
N ALA A 305 14.65 5.65 -9.23
CA ALA A 305 13.99 6.95 -9.21
C ALA A 305 14.96 8.10 -8.85
N LEU A 306 15.90 7.85 -7.95
CA LEU A 306 16.93 8.81 -7.54
C LEU A 306 18.15 8.83 -8.49
N SER A 307 18.22 7.95 -9.50
CA SER A 307 19.33 7.95 -10.47
C SER A 307 19.27 9.09 -11.49
N ILE A 308 18.11 9.73 -11.67
CA ILE A 308 17.94 10.77 -12.69
C ILE A 308 18.59 12.08 -12.27
N GLY A 309 19.15 12.85 -13.21
CA GLY A 309 19.66 14.20 -12.95
C GLY A 309 20.82 14.27 -11.94
N VAL A 310 21.58 13.18 -11.81
CA VAL A 310 22.79 13.14 -10.98
C VAL A 310 23.95 13.79 -11.75
N GLY A 311 24.55 14.83 -11.17
CA GLY A 311 25.67 15.54 -11.79
C GLY A 311 27.01 15.32 -11.08
N HIS A 312 26.96 14.94 -9.79
CA HIS A 312 28.15 14.78 -8.95
C HIS A 312 28.02 13.57 -8.03
N THR A 313 29.15 12.97 -7.63
CA THR A 313 29.19 11.91 -6.60
C THR A 313 28.48 12.33 -5.31
N LEU A 314 28.55 13.62 -4.97
CA LEU A 314 27.85 14.20 -3.82
C LEU A 314 26.32 14.10 -3.93
N ASP A 315 25.73 14.24 -5.12
CA ASP A 315 24.27 14.13 -5.26
C ASP A 315 23.81 12.73 -4.81
N PHE A 316 24.63 11.72 -5.04
CA PHE A 316 24.31 10.38 -4.61
C PHE A 316 24.41 10.17 -3.09
N ASP A 317 25.37 10.80 -2.40
CA ASP A 317 25.43 10.72 -0.93
C ASP A 317 24.28 11.50 -0.30
N LEU A 318 23.89 12.63 -0.91
CA LEU A 318 22.73 13.42 -0.49
C LEU A 318 21.41 12.68 -0.74
N ASN A 319 21.32 11.76 -1.72
CA ASN A 319 20.14 10.92 -1.90
C ASN A 319 19.78 10.11 -0.63
N LEU A 320 20.74 9.83 0.28
CA LEU A 320 20.45 9.23 1.59
C LEU A 320 19.52 10.09 2.47
N LEU A 321 19.51 11.40 2.25
CA LEU A 321 18.58 12.33 2.92
C LEU A 321 17.15 12.24 2.37
N ALA A 322 16.94 11.62 1.21
CA ALA A 322 15.58 11.35 0.69
C ALA A 322 15.08 9.95 1.06
N ARG A 323 15.97 9.03 1.47
CA ARG A 323 15.61 7.65 1.85
C ARG A 323 15.00 7.56 3.26
N GLY A 324 14.19 6.52 3.48
CA GLY A 324 13.92 5.97 4.82
C GLY A 324 12.93 6.73 5.69
N VAL A 325 12.04 7.56 5.12
CA VAL A 325 10.97 8.22 5.90
C VAL A 325 9.85 7.22 6.23
N ARG A 326 9.43 6.42 5.25
CA ARG A 326 8.40 5.38 5.42
C ARG A 326 9.00 3.98 5.38
N GLN A 327 8.59 3.13 6.33
CA GLN A 327 8.88 1.70 6.29
C GLN A 327 8.05 1.02 5.20
N ALA A 328 8.67 0.12 4.44
CA ALA A 328 7.96 -0.69 3.46
C ALA A 328 6.91 -1.58 4.16
N PRO A 329 5.72 -1.75 3.56
CA PRO A 329 4.78 -2.78 4.01
C PRO A 329 5.48 -4.15 4.01
N GLN A 330 5.07 -5.05 4.90
CA GLN A 330 5.70 -6.38 5.00
C GLN A 330 4.96 -7.46 4.19
N CYS A 331 3.64 -7.31 4.05
CA CYS A 331 2.81 -8.27 3.33
C CYS A 331 1.54 -7.61 2.80
N GLY A 332 0.74 -8.39 2.09
CA GLY A 332 -0.57 -7.97 1.63
C GLY A 332 -1.44 -9.11 1.14
N VAL A 333 -2.63 -8.72 0.71
CA VAL A 333 -3.67 -9.59 0.14
C VAL A 333 -4.12 -9.00 -1.18
N LEU A 334 -4.16 -9.83 -2.22
CA LEU A 334 -4.82 -9.56 -3.49
C LEU A 334 -6.08 -10.40 -3.56
N LEU A 335 -7.20 -9.77 -3.86
CA LEU A 335 -8.49 -10.40 -4.10
C LEU A 335 -8.87 -10.12 -5.54
N HIS A 336 -9.18 -11.16 -6.30
CA HIS A 336 -9.80 -11.04 -7.62
C HIS A 336 -11.13 -11.78 -7.59
N SER A 337 -12.23 -11.05 -7.46
CA SER A 337 -13.56 -11.63 -7.30
C SER A 337 -14.66 -10.62 -7.66
N ASP A 338 -15.79 -11.14 -8.12
CA ASP A 338 -17.03 -10.37 -8.27
C ASP A 338 -17.53 -9.79 -6.94
N LEU A 339 -17.08 -10.33 -5.79
CA LEU A 339 -17.29 -9.74 -4.46
C LEU A 339 -16.86 -8.27 -4.37
N VAL A 340 -15.79 -7.90 -5.07
CA VAL A 340 -15.24 -6.53 -5.02
C VAL A 340 -16.20 -5.50 -5.59
N GLU A 341 -16.94 -5.88 -6.64
CA GLU A 341 -17.92 -5.01 -7.29
C GLU A 341 -19.31 -5.17 -6.65
N GLY A 342 -19.72 -6.41 -6.36
CA GLY A 342 -21.04 -6.71 -5.80
C GLY A 342 -21.23 -6.23 -4.36
N TRP A 343 -20.15 -6.20 -3.56
CA TRP A 343 -20.17 -5.75 -2.16
C TRP A 343 -19.05 -4.72 -1.90
N PRO A 344 -19.17 -3.48 -2.42
CA PRO A 344 -18.10 -2.48 -2.34
C PRO A 344 -17.73 -2.08 -0.90
N GLU A 345 -18.70 -2.21 0.01
CA GLU A 345 -18.57 -1.92 1.45
C GLU A 345 -18.08 -3.13 2.27
N THR A 346 -17.61 -4.22 1.63
CA THR A 346 -17.11 -5.41 2.35
C THR A 346 -16.08 -5.00 3.40
N ILE A 347 -16.26 -5.53 4.62
CA ILE A 347 -15.40 -5.22 5.74
C ILE A 347 -14.22 -6.19 5.71
N TYR A 348 -13.02 -5.64 5.56
CA TYR A 348 -11.78 -6.39 5.58
C TYR A 348 -11.10 -6.23 6.94
N THR A 349 -10.81 -7.33 7.63
CA THR A 349 -10.12 -7.30 8.92
C THR A 349 -8.89 -8.18 8.86
N ALA A 350 -7.73 -7.67 9.24
CA ALA A 350 -6.52 -8.47 9.38
C ALA A 350 -6.06 -8.49 10.84
N LEU A 351 -5.59 -9.64 11.31
CA LEU A 351 -5.11 -9.82 12.67
C LEU A 351 -3.67 -10.32 12.69
N ARG A 352 -2.92 -9.87 13.70
CA ARG A 352 -1.60 -10.38 14.07
C ARG A 352 -1.61 -10.68 15.56
N SER A 353 -1.38 -11.93 15.94
CA SER A 353 -1.46 -12.40 17.33
C SER A 353 -2.77 -11.99 18.03
N GLY A 354 -3.89 -11.96 17.29
CA GLY A 354 -5.21 -11.54 17.77
C GLY A 354 -5.46 -10.02 17.80
N ALA A 355 -4.46 -9.18 17.55
CA ALA A 355 -4.63 -7.73 17.45
C ALA A 355 -4.92 -7.29 16.00
N ALA A 356 -5.86 -6.37 15.82
CA ALA A 356 -6.18 -5.81 14.50
C ALA A 356 -5.00 -5.02 13.91
N VAL A 357 -4.77 -5.20 12.62
CA VAL A 357 -3.73 -4.49 11.85
C VAL A 357 -4.40 -3.76 10.70
N GLU A 358 -4.33 -2.42 10.74
CA GLU A 358 -4.86 -1.59 9.67
C GLU A 358 -4.00 -1.65 8.40
N PRO A 359 -4.60 -1.64 7.20
CA PRO A 359 -3.85 -1.59 5.96
C PRO A 359 -3.19 -0.21 5.78
N VAL A 360 -1.92 -0.19 5.36
CA VAL A 360 -1.23 1.04 4.92
C VAL A 360 -1.80 1.54 3.60
N ARG A 361 -2.37 0.64 2.79
CA ARG A 361 -2.98 0.97 1.51
C ARG A 361 -4.09 -0.02 1.16
N SER A 362 -5.18 0.50 0.62
CA SER A 362 -6.21 -0.24 -0.09
C SER A 362 -6.35 0.33 -1.50
N ALA A 363 -6.32 -0.51 -2.53
CA ALA A 363 -6.37 -0.08 -3.93
C ALA A 363 -7.25 -1.01 -4.78
N HIS A 364 -7.95 -0.44 -5.76
CA HIS A 364 -8.68 -1.18 -6.78
C HIS A 364 -7.89 -1.17 -8.09
N TYR A 365 -7.86 -2.32 -8.78
CA TYR A 365 -7.26 -2.48 -10.10
C TYR A 365 -8.34 -3.00 -11.06
N GLY A 366 -9.07 -2.08 -11.70
CA GLY A 366 -10.30 -2.43 -12.42
C GLY A 366 -11.48 -2.63 -11.45
N THR A 367 -12.48 -3.40 -11.88
CA THR A 367 -13.73 -3.64 -11.14
C THR A 367 -13.63 -4.78 -10.12
N HIS A 368 -12.90 -5.84 -10.47
CA HIS A 368 -12.90 -7.09 -9.71
C HIS A 368 -11.65 -7.33 -8.87
N VAL A 369 -10.63 -6.47 -8.95
CA VAL A 369 -9.35 -6.68 -8.23
C VAL A 369 -9.17 -5.65 -7.14
N ARG A 370 -8.92 -6.14 -5.91
CA ARG A 370 -8.58 -5.31 -4.75
C ARG A 370 -7.27 -5.76 -4.14
N MET A 371 -6.44 -4.79 -3.73
CA MET A 371 -5.19 -5.02 -3.03
C MET A 371 -5.20 -4.31 -1.68
N LEU A 372 -4.79 -5.02 -0.64
CA LEU A 372 -4.57 -4.48 0.71
C LEU A 372 -3.12 -4.73 1.13
N LEU A 373 -2.41 -3.69 1.55
CA LEU A 373 -1.03 -3.76 2.03
C LEU A 373 -0.98 -3.51 3.53
N TYR A 374 -0.24 -4.34 4.27
CA TYR A 374 -0.15 -4.26 5.73
C TYR A 374 1.29 -3.95 6.20
N PRO A 375 1.45 -3.16 7.27
CA PRO A 375 2.76 -2.74 7.77
C PRO A 375 3.53 -3.89 8.45
N ALA A 376 2.84 -4.96 8.84
CA ALA A 376 3.40 -6.13 9.50
C ALA A 376 2.83 -7.42 8.90
N ALA A 377 3.57 -8.52 9.02
CA ALA A 377 3.07 -9.84 8.68
C ALA A 377 1.81 -10.20 9.49
N ILE A 378 0.67 -10.32 8.80
CA ILE A 378 -0.61 -10.74 9.38
C ILE A 378 -0.70 -12.27 9.46
N ASP A 379 -1.45 -12.78 10.43
CA ASP A 379 -1.68 -14.22 10.65
C ASP A 379 -3.02 -14.67 10.06
N THR A 380 -4.04 -13.85 10.20
CA THR A 380 -5.40 -14.12 9.69
C THR A 380 -5.96 -12.91 8.98
N PHE A 381 -6.79 -13.19 7.98
CA PHE A 381 -7.52 -12.19 7.21
C PHE A 381 -8.99 -12.58 7.15
N ALA A 382 -9.88 -11.62 7.24
CA ALA A 382 -11.32 -11.81 7.27
C ALA A 382 -11.98 -10.91 6.25
N MET A 383 -13.00 -11.44 5.60
CA MET A 383 -13.94 -10.66 4.78
C MET A 383 -15.33 -10.85 5.35
N ALA A 384 -15.99 -9.76 5.70
CA ALA A 384 -17.36 -9.78 6.19
C ALA A 384 -18.28 -9.02 5.24
N GLU A 385 -19.44 -9.60 4.99
CA GLU A 385 -20.54 -8.93 4.30
C GLU A 385 -20.91 -7.64 5.07
N PRO A 386 -21.16 -6.52 4.36
CA PRO A 386 -21.56 -5.27 5.00
C PRO A 386 -22.88 -5.46 5.76
N PRO A 387 -23.03 -4.94 6.99
CA PRO A 387 -24.25 -5.10 7.78
C PRO A 387 -25.43 -4.24 7.31
N GLN A 388 -25.30 -3.56 6.17
CA GLN A 388 -26.14 -2.44 5.75
C GLN A 388 -27.41 -2.89 4.99
N GLY A 389 -27.59 -4.18 4.75
CA GLY A 389 -28.81 -4.73 4.16
C GLY A 389 -29.83 -5.13 5.23
N LEU A 390 -31.07 -4.63 5.11
CA LEU A 390 -32.25 -5.26 5.72
C LEU A 390 -32.53 -6.57 4.95
N HIS A 391 -31.72 -7.60 5.21
CA HIS A 391 -31.97 -8.92 4.65
C HIS A 391 -33.00 -9.63 5.52
N PHE A 392 -34.24 -9.71 5.01
CA PHE A 392 -35.29 -10.48 5.65
C PHE A 392 -35.03 -11.98 5.45
N GLY A 393 -34.70 -12.68 6.54
CA GLY A 393 -34.92 -14.10 6.82
C GLY A 393 -34.30 -15.16 5.90
N PHE A 394 -34.26 -14.95 4.59
CA PHE A 394 -33.96 -15.98 3.61
C PHE A 394 -32.45 -16.11 3.42
N GLY A 395 -31.91 -17.25 3.85
CA GLY A 395 -30.60 -17.73 3.47
C GLY A 395 -30.55 -18.06 1.98
N ASP A 396 -29.35 -18.31 1.47
CA ASP A 396 -29.10 -18.50 0.03
C ASP A 396 -29.70 -19.84 -0.47
N LEU A 397 -29.98 -20.76 0.45
CA LEU A 397 -30.74 -22.00 0.22
C LEU A 397 -32.26 -21.78 0.12
N GLY A 398 -32.72 -20.54 0.30
CA GLY A 398 -34.14 -20.15 0.35
C GLY A 398 -34.89 -20.71 1.57
N THR A 399 -34.15 -20.98 2.64
CA THR A 399 -34.64 -21.34 3.99
C THR A 399 -34.37 -20.20 4.97
N ILE A 400 -34.93 -20.27 6.16
CA ILE A 400 -34.68 -19.36 7.28
C ILE A 400 -33.99 -20.16 8.38
N GLN A 401 -32.83 -19.68 8.85
CA GLN A 401 -32.20 -20.21 10.04
C GLN A 401 -32.96 -19.73 11.29
N LEU A 402 -33.61 -20.67 11.98
CA LEU A 402 -34.36 -20.40 13.20
C LEU A 402 -33.44 -19.86 14.30
N ARG A 403 -33.99 -18.97 15.12
CA ARG A 403 -33.28 -18.34 16.25
C ARG A 403 -33.99 -18.55 17.57
N GLU A 404 -33.25 -18.72 18.65
CA GLU A 404 -33.81 -18.89 19.99
C GLU A 404 -34.73 -17.72 20.36
N ILE A 405 -35.97 -18.02 20.75
CA ILE A 405 -37.01 -17.02 21.07
C ILE A 405 -37.18 -16.76 22.57
N SER A 406 -36.46 -17.49 23.42
CA SER A 406 -36.46 -17.35 24.88
C SER A 406 -35.16 -17.92 25.46
N GLY A 407 -34.85 -17.64 26.74
CA GLY A 407 -33.64 -18.14 27.41
C GLY A 407 -32.47 -17.16 27.44
N PRO A 408 -31.27 -17.61 27.86
CA PRO A 408 -30.09 -16.75 27.98
C PRO A 408 -29.47 -16.38 26.63
N ASN A 409 -29.74 -17.14 25.56
CA ASN A 409 -29.17 -16.96 24.23
C ASN A 409 -30.20 -16.44 23.21
N ILE A 410 -31.20 -15.66 23.64
CA ILE A 410 -32.24 -15.10 22.75
C ILE A 410 -31.60 -14.45 21.52
N GLY A 411 -32.05 -14.86 20.33
CA GLY A 411 -31.54 -14.39 19.04
C GLY A 411 -30.35 -15.16 18.47
N ALA A 412 -29.74 -16.08 19.23
CA ALA A 412 -28.74 -17.00 18.71
C ALA A 412 -29.37 -17.99 17.71
N PRO A 413 -28.65 -18.41 16.66
CA PRO A 413 -29.13 -19.44 15.74
C PRO A 413 -29.32 -20.77 16.48
N VAL A 414 -30.40 -21.48 16.16
CA VAL A 414 -30.69 -22.83 16.68
C VAL A 414 -29.87 -23.85 15.87
N GLU A 415 -29.18 -24.76 16.54
CA GLU A 415 -28.46 -25.87 15.89
C GLU A 415 -29.44 -26.72 15.06
N GLU A 416 -29.09 -27.00 13.79
CA GLU A 416 -29.93 -27.75 12.84
C GLU A 416 -31.35 -27.18 12.63
N GLY A 417 -31.55 -25.87 12.90
CA GLY A 417 -32.84 -25.20 12.79
C GLY A 417 -33.10 -24.55 11.43
N GLU A 418 -33.12 -25.31 10.33
CA GLU A 418 -33.52 -24.78 9.02
C GLU A 418 -35.03 -24.85 8.82
N PHE A 419 -35.64 -23.77 8.34
CA PHE A 419 -37.08 -23.70 8.07
C PHE A 419 -37.37 -23.21 6.65
N PRO A 420 -38.17 -23.94 5.85
CA PRO A 420 -38.77 -25.25 6.14
C PRO A 420 -37.74 -26.40 6.17
N GLU A 421 -38.04 -27.46 6.91
CA GLU A 421 -37.15 -28.61 7.10
C GLU A 421 -36.89 -29.45 5.83
N ASP A 422 -37.68 -29.27 4.75
CA ASP A 422 -37.57 -30.06 3.50
C ASP A 422 -37.20 -29.19 2.28
N PRO A 423 -35.99 -29.37 1.69
CA PRO A 423 -35.55 -28.65 0.49
C PRO A 423 -36.30 -29.02 -0.80
N GLY A 424 -37.10 -30.11 -0.79
CA GLY A 424 -37.85 -30.59 -1.95
C GLY A 424 -39.28 -30.05 -2.07
N ASP A 425 -39.79 -29.39 -1.03
CA ASP A 425 -41.02 -28.60 -1.06
C ASP A 425 -40.72 -27.27 -1.81
N ASP A 426 -41.72 -26.50 -2.23
CA ASP A 426 -41.57 -25.24 -2.99
C ASP A 426 -40.88 -24.09 -2.18
N ARG A 427 -39.95 -24.41 -1.27
CA ARG A 427 -39.33 -23.55 -0.27
C ARG A 427 -40.39 -22.74 0.49
N PHE A 428 -40.66 -21.51 0.05
CA PHE A 428 -41.67 -20.62 0.63
C PHE A 428 -42.94 -20.47 -0.21
N GLY A 429 -43.04 -21.11 -1.38
CA GLY A 429 -44.19 -21.04 -2.27
C GLY A 429 -45.51 -21.41 -1.59
N ARG A 430 -45.48 -22.40 -0.67
CA ARG A 430 -46.63 -22.77 0.16
C ARG A 430 -47.13 -21.64 1.07
N PHE A 431 -46.25 -20.69 1.41
CA PHE A 431 -46.57 -19.51 2.22
C PHE A 431 -46.89 -18.28 1.37
N LEU A 432 -47.02 -18.40 0.05
CA LEU A 432 -47.45 -17.29 -0.80
C LEU A 432 -48.99 -17.19 -0.81
N ARG A 433 -49.50 -15.97 -0.93
CA ARG A 433 -50.93 -15.72 -1.10
C ARG A 433 -51.37 -16.19 -2.49
N ALA A 434 -52.59 -16.71 -2.57
CA ALA A 434 -53.22 -17.00 -3.86
C ALA A 434 -53.32 -15.73 -4.73
N GLY A 435 -52.98 -15.83 -6.02
CA GLY A 435 -53.08 -14.72 -6.97
C GLY A 435 -51.86 -14.50 -7.88
N GLY A 436 -50.75 -15.22 -7.68
CA GLY A 436 -49.60 -15.22 -8.60
C GLY A 436 -48.75 -13.95 -8.57
N TYR A 437 -48.78 -13.20 -7.46
CA TYR A 437 -48.00 -11.97 -7.26
C TYR A 437 -46.83 -12.14 -6.29
N ASP A 438 -46.47 -13.38 -5.93
CA ASP A 438 -45.39 -13.71 -4.99
C ASP A 438 -45.44 -12.95 -3.66
N VAL A 439 -46.65 -12.70 -3.15
CA VAL A 439 -46.86 -11.99 -1.88
C VAL A 439 -46.91 -12.98 -0.72
N LEU A 440 -46.04 -12.80 0.28
CA LEU A 440 -46.00 -13.65 1.47
C LEU A 440 -47.28 -13.57 2.32
N ASN A 441 -47.80 -14.73 2.69
CA ASN A 441 -48.89 -14.93 3.63
C ASN A 441 -48.35 -15.02 5.06
N VAL A 442 -48.13 -13.87 5.71
CA VAL A 442 -47.55 -13.83 7.06
C VAL A 442 -48.53 -14.37 8.12
N ALA A 443 -49.79 -13.92 8.11
CA ALA A 443 -50.79 -14.27 9.14
C ALA A 443 -52.23 -14.34 8.57
N GLY A 444 -52.37 -14.55 7.25
CA GLY A 444 -53.67 -14.65 6.59
C GLY A 444 -54.31 -16.04 6.74
N GLN A 445 -55.38 -16.26 5.99
CA GLN A 445 -56.05 -17.57 5.94
C GLN A 445 -55.18 -18.61 5.21
N GLY A 446 -55.37 -19.89 5.51
CA GLY A 446 -54.61 -20.99 4.90
C GLY A 446 -53.22 -21.20 5.53
N ASP A 447 -52.24 -21.58 4.71
CA ASP A 447 -50.86 -21.84 5.14
C ASP A 447 -50.08 -20.54 5.33
N ALA A 448 -50.27 -19.93 6.51
CA ALA A 448 -49.56 -18.73 6.91
C ALA A 448 -48.21 -19.05 7.57
N LEU A 449 -47.23 -18.16 7.36
CA LEU A 449 -45.87 -18.30 7.87
C LEU A 449 -45.79 -18.23 9.40
N LEU A 450 -46.48 -17.27 10.03
CA LEU A 450 -46.38 -17.02 11.47
C LEU A 450 -46.85 -18.22 12.32
N PRO A 451 -48.00 -18.87 12.05
CA PRO A 451 -48.38 -20.10 12.74
C PRO A 451 -47.42 -21.27 12.50
N ALA A 452 -46.81 -21.35 11.31
CA ALA A 452 -45.86 -22.41 10.99
C ALA A 452 -44.54 -22.24 11.76
N LEU A 453 -44.02 -21.01 11.85
CA LEU A 453 -42.87 -20.69 12.70
C LEU A 453 -43.17 -20.91 14.19
N ALA A 454 -44.37 -20.57 14.66
CA ALA A 454 -44.78 -20.84 16.04
C ALA A 454 -44.74 -22.35 16.36
N ARG A 455 -45.20 -23.20 15.44
CA ARG A 455 -45.11 -24.66 15.55
C ARG A 455 -43.66 -25.15 15.59
N ALA A 456 -42.78 -24.61 14.73
CA ALA A 456 -41.37 -24.97 14.72
C ALA A 456 -40.68 -24.67 16.06
N HIS A 457 -41.12 -23.62 16.77
CA HIS A 457 -40.66 -23.27 18.12
C HIS A 457 -41.44 -23.93 19.25
N ASN A 458 -42.38 -24.84 18.96
CA ASN A 458 -43.27 -25.48 19.93
C ASN A 458 -44.04 -24.47 20.83
N VAL A 459 -44.45 -23.33 20.26
CA VAL A 459 -45.25 -22.30 20.94
C VAL A 459 -46.61 -22.10 20.27
N SER A 460 -47.59 -21.61 21.02
CA SER A 460 -48.94 -21.36 20.49
C SER A 460 -49.00 -20.21 19.49
N ALA A 461 -48.19 -19.17 19.71
CA ALA A 461 -48.07 -18.01 18.83
C ALA A 461 -46.73 -17.30 19.08
N LEU A 462 -46.19 -16.66 18.04
CA LEU A 462 -45.04 -15.76 18.17
C LEU A 462 -45.52 -14.32 18.38
N SER A 463 -44.88 -13.62 19.30
CA SER A 463 -45.00 -12.15 19.38
C SER A 463 -44.35 -11.48 18.16
N SER A 464 -44.67 -10.21 17.92
CA SER A 464 -44.02 -9.42 16.88
C SER A 464 -42.50 -9.38 17.04
N ALA A 465 -41.99 -9.26 18.27
CA ALA A 465 -40.56 -9.28 18.56
C ALA A 465 -39.91 -10.64 18.21
N GLN A 466 -40.56 -11.75 18.57
CA GLN A 466 -40.05 -13.08 18.25
C GLN A 466 -40.11 -13.40 16.76
N PHE A 467 -41.14 -12.92 16.05
CA PHE A 467 -41.20 -13.01 14.60
C PHE A 467 -40.06 -12.21 13.95
N THR A 468 -39.83 -10.97 14.41
CA THR A 468 -38.70 -10.15 13.92
C THR A 468 -37.37 -10.87 14.11
N LEU A 469 -37.14 -11.54 15.24
CA LEU A 469 -35.93 -12.34 15.46
C LEU A 469 -35.78 -13.41 14.37
N GLN A 470 -36.83 -14.14 14.00
CA GLN A 470 -36.73 -15.16 12.95
C GLN A 470 -36.41 -14.57 11.57
N MET A 471 -36.71 -13.28 11.34
CA MET A 471 -36.44 -12.62 10.06
C MET A 471 -35.03 -12.02 9.98
N VAL A 472 -34.15 -12.24 10.96
CA VAL A 472 -32.78 -11.71 10.95
C VAL A 472 -31.84 -12.63 10.15
N LYS A 473 -31.41 -12.19 8.97
CA LYS A 473 -30.24 -12.76 8.27
C LYS A 473 -28.97 -12.07 8.78
N ALA A 474 -28.04 -12.83 9.35
CA ALA A 474 -26.77 -12.28 9.81
C ALA A 474 -25.82 -12.08 8.61
N PRO A 475 -25.01 -11.01 8.59
CA PRO A 475 -23.97 -10.84 7.60
C PRO A 475 -22.99 -12.02 7.65
N GLN A 476 -22.61 -12.52 6.49
CA GLN A 476 -21.68 -13.64 6.40
C GLN A 476 -20.24 -13.19 6.63
N LEU A 477 -19.43 -14.07 7.22
CA LEU A 477 -18.02 -13.83 7.52
C LEU A 477 -17.19 -15.02 7.03
N GLN A 478 -16.17 -14.74 6.22
CA GLN A 478 -15.18 -15.73 5.83
C GLN A 478 -13.81 -15.36 6.42
N MET A 479 -13.23 -16.31 7.17
CA MET A 479 -11.90 -16.20 7.74
C MET A 479 -10.90 -17.00 6.92
N PHE A 480 -9.69 -16.45 6.77
CA PHE A 480 -8.56 -17.05 6.09
C PHE A 480 -7.36 -17.07 7.04
N VAL A 481 -6.68 -18.21 7.12
CA VAL A 481 -5.39 -18.32 7.80
C VAL A 481 -4.31 -18.15 6.74
N ARG A 482 -3.39 -17.21 6.96
CA ARG A 482 -2.28 -17.02 6.04
C ARG A 482 -1.39 -18.28 6.05
N PRO A 483 -1.02 -18.83 4.88
CA PRO A 483 -0.06 -19.92 4.81
C PRO A 483 1.26 -19.52 5.46
N ARG A 484 1.78 -20.37 6.35
CA ARG A 484 3.12 -20.19 6.92
C ARG A 484 4.17 -20.53 5.84
N PRO A 485 5.28 -19.77 5.78
CA PRO A 485 6.35 -20.01 4.81
C PRO A 485 7.04 -21.36 4.99
#